data_AF-A0A7S3QI84-F1
#
_entry.id   AF-A0A7S3QI84-F1
#
_cell.length_a   1.000
_cell.length_b   1.000
_cell.length_c   1.000
_cell.angle_alpha   90.00
_cell.angle_beta   90.00
_cell.angle_gamma   90.00
#
_symmetry.space_group_name_H-M   'P 1'
#
loop_
_entity.id
_entity.type
_entity.pdbx_description
1 polymer ?
#
loop_
_entity_poly.entity_id
_entity_poly.type
_entity_poly.pdbx_seq_one_letter_code
_entity_poly.pdbx_strand_id
1 'polypeptide(L)'
;KDLKYLHDVEREVGNDKCNITFAIPQCEYDGGDCCPYEIHLSPSFGDGKCDGGIYNTEGCLHDNEDCKAFNDLYRNCPNEDLVGTTNVRLGNGICEGGGYDIEECGYEFGDCGKAQIGQDILLYGVQSTSSEIIDFNMLMSSDGSTIIVDMYRTDKFGDYDQVPN
;
A
#
# COMPACT_ATOMS: atom_id res chain seq x y z
N LYS A 1 -15.30 -28.37 34.23
CA LYS A 1 -15.30 -26.91 34.52
C LYS A 1 -14.76 -26.12 33.33
N ASP A 2 -14.21 -26.81 32.33
CA ASP A 2 -13.34 -26.25 31.29
C ASP A 2 -14.10 -25.70 30.08
N LEU A 3 -15.28 -26.26 29.76
CA LEU A 3 -16.13 -25.77 28.65
C LEU A 3 -16.71 -24.37 28.90
N LYS A 4 -16.99 -24.02 30.17
CA LYS A 4 -17.51 -22.68 30.50
C LYS A 4 -16.43 -21.61 30.40
N TYR A 5 -15.20 -21.94 30.83
CA TYR A 5 -14.07 -21.02 30.73
C TYR A 5 -13.70 -20.75 29.26
N LEU A 6 -13.70 -21.78 28.41
CA LEU A 6 -13.46 -21.61 26.98
C LEU A 6 -14.55 -20.74 26.31
N HIS A 7 -15.82 -20.99 26.63
CA HIS A 7 -16.96 -20.20 26.13
C HIS A 7 -17.04 -18.78 26.71
N ASP A 8 -16.36 -18.51 27.82
CA ASP A 8 -16.22 -17.16 28.37
C ASP A 8 -15.09 -16.42 27.66
N VAL A 9 -13.98 -17.06 27.31
CA VAL A 9 -12.87 -16.46 26.52
C VAL A 9 -13.34 -16.07 25.12
N GLU A 10 -14.08 -16.94 24.41
CA GLU A 10 -14.59 -16.65 23.06
C GLU A 10 -15.58 -15.47 23.00
N ARG A 11 -16.15 -15.04 24.13
CA ARG A 11 -17.07 -13.89 24.19
C ARG A 11 -16.38 -12.58 24.55
N GLU A 12 -15.19 -12.69 25.15
CA GLU A 12 -14.48 -11.54 25.69
C GLU A 12 -13.38 -11.04 24.75
N VAL A 13 -12.88 -11.90 23.86
CA VAL A 13 -11.86 -11.58 22.84
C VAL A 13 -12.51 -11.17 21.52
N GLY A 14 -12.07 -10.04 20.93
CA GLY A 14 -12.57 -9.55 19.64
C GLY A 14 -14.04 -9.13 19.69
N ASN A 15 -14.44 -8.45 20.76
CA ASN A 15 -15.80 -7.96 21.01
C ASN A 15 -15.90 -6.42 20.95
N ASP A 16 -14.94 -5.77 20.30
CA ASP A 16 -14.80 -4.31 20.13
C ASP A 16 -14.61 -3.57 21.47
N LYS A 17 -14.20 -4.26 22.53
CA LYS A 17 -13.96 -3.65 23.84
C LYS A 17 -12.69 -4.17 24.47
N CYS A 18 -11.67 -3.32 24.47
CA CYS A 18 -10.40 -3.66 25.08
C CYS A 18 -10.53 -4.18 26.52
N ASN A 19 -10.25 -5.48 26.67
CA ASN A 19 -10.09 -6.21 27.90
C ASN A 19 -8.59 -6.42 28.16
N ILE A 20 -8.06 -5.62 29.08
CA ILE A 20 -6.63 -5.66 29.46
C ILE A 20 -6.15 -7.04 29.94
N THR A 21 -7.05 -7.94 30.32
CA THR A 21 -6.71 -9.32 30.68
C THR A 21 -6.23 -10.12 29.45
N PHE A 22 -6.79 -9.82 28.28
CA PHE A 22 -6.50 -10.47 27.01
C PHE A 22 -5.63 -9.60 26.08
N ALA A 23 -5.19 -8.42 26.54
CA ALA A 23 -4.25 -7.53 25.85
C ALA A 23 -2.79 -8.08 25.80
N ILE A 24 -2.64 -9.37 25.55
CA ILE A 24 -1.37 -10.08 25.43
C ILE A 24 -1.22 -10.64 24.00
N PRO A 25 0.01 -10.85 23.51
CA PRO A 25 0.23 -11.31 22.13
C PRO A 25 -0.45 -12.65 21.80
N GLN A 26 -0.56 -13.57 22.76
CA GLN A 26 -1.19 -14.89 22.55
C GLN A 26 -2.70 -14.81 22.31
N CYS A 27 -3.32 -13.70 22.71
CA CYS A 27 -4.72 -13.39 22.48
C CYS A 27 -4.86 -12.29 21.42
N GLU A 28 -3.82 -12.03 20.62
CA GLU A 28 -3.80 -11.01 19.57
C GLU A 28 -4.23 -9.63 20.10
N TYR A 29 -3.83 -9.32 21.33
CA TYR A 29 -4.23 -8.09 22.02
C TYR A 29 -5.75 -7.93 22.06
N ASP A 30 -6.41 -8.93 22.64
CA ASP A 30 -7.86 -9.02 22.75
C ASP A 30 -8.56 -9.11 21.37
N GLY A 31 -7.97 -9.87 20.46
CA GLY A 31 -8.49 -10.05 19.11
C GLY A 31 -8.42 -8.77 18.26
N GLY A 32 -7.48 -7.87 18.59
CA GLY A 32 -7.35 -6.55 17.98
C GLY A 32 -8.03 -5.42 18.76
N ASP A 33 -8.87 -5.71 19.76
CA ASP A 33 -9.62 -4.69 20.49
C ASP A 33 -8.72 -3.78 21.34
N CYS A 34 -7.53 -4.25 21.73
CA CYS A 34 -6.56 -3.48 22.50
C CYS A 34 -5.34 -3.10 21.68
N CYS A 35 -4.90 -1.84 21.81
CA CYS A 35 -3.60 -1.44 21.33
C CYS A 35 -2.46 -2.09 22.14
N PRO A 36 -1.42 -2.65 21.49
CA PRO A 36 -0.27 -3.19 22.20
C PRO A 36 0.40 -2.15 23.11
N TYR A 37 0.81 -2.57 24.30
CA TYR A 37 1.46 -1.66 25.26
C TYR A 37 2.76 -1.05 24.73
N GLU A 38 3.52 -1.79 23.91
CA GLU A 38 4.76 -1.30 23.31
C GLU A 38 4.52 -0.14 22.34
N ILE A 39 3.36 -0.11 21.67
CA ILE A 39 2.95 0.97 20.77
C ILE A 39 2.68 2.26 21.54
N HIS A 40 2.01 2.19 22.70
CA HIS A 40 1.77 3.36 23.56
C HIS A 40 3.06 4.03 24.05
N LEU A 41 4.17 3.29 24.09
CA LEU A 41 5.47 3.82 24.48
C LEU A 41 6.30 4.28 23.27
N SER A 42 5.83 4.02 22.06
CA SER A 42 6.49 4.45 20.84
C SER A 42 6.44 5.97 20.70
N PRO A 43 7.55 6.64 20.34
CA PRO A 43 7.56 8.07 20.06
C PRO A 43 6.68 8.47 18.86
N SER A 44 6.30 7.52 18.02
CA SER A 44 5.41 7.72 16.87
C SER A 44 3.95 7.80 17.27
N PHE A 45 3.55 7.09 18.34
CA PHE A 45 2.14 7.00 18.70
C PHE A 45 1.58 8.33 19.20
N GLY A 46 0.61 8.89 18.48
CA GLY A 46 0.01 10.18 18.83
C GLY A 46 0.98 11.36 18.71
N ASP A 47 1.94 11.30 17.77
CA ASP A 47 2.95 12.36 17.57
C ASP A 47 2.47 13.55 16.73
N GLY A 48 1.19 13.53 16.31
CA GLY A 48 0.54 14.53 15.48
C GLY A 48 0.62 14.24 13.97
N LYS A 49 1.15 13.10 13.54
CA LYS A 49 1.10 12.71 12.12
C LYS A 49 0.83 11.21 11.96
N CYS A 50 -0.03 10.88 11.03
CA CYS A 50 -0.55 9.52 10.83
C CYS A 50 0.52 8.46 10.54
N ASP A 51 0.79 7.61 11.52
CA ASP A 51 1.56 6.37 11.36
C ASP A 51 0.61 5.19 11.05
N GLY A 52 0.92 4.45 9.99
CA GLY A 52 0.09 3.35 9.50
C GLY A 52 0.29 2.03 10.25
N GLY A 53 -0.23 0.96 9.65
CA GLY A 53 -0.07 -0.41 10.15
C GLY A 53 -0.67 -0.59 11.55
N ILE A 54 0.14 -1.09 12.48
CA ILE A 54 -0.30 -1.38 13.86
C ILE A 54 -0.72 -0.14 14.65
N TYR A 55 -0.29 1.05 14.25
CA TYR A 55 -0.72 2.30 14.87
C TYR A 55 -2.15 2.66 14.44
N ASN A 56 -2.50 2.43 13.16
CA ASN A 56 -3.76 2.84 12.56
C ASN A 56 -4.92 1.83 12.70
N THR A 57 -4.98 1.05 13.77
CA THR A 57 -6.09 0.14 14.06
C THR A 57 -7.15 0.79 14.95
N GLU A 58 -8.37 0.25 14.96
CA GLU A 58 -9.41 0.68 15.91
C GLU A 58 -8.95 0.50 17.36
N GLY A 59 -8.29 -0.62 17.69
CA GLY A 59 -7.74 -0.87 19.02
C GLY A 59 -6.71 0.18 19.47
N CYS A 60 -5.95 0.76 18.52
CA CYS A 60 -5.02 1.86 18.72
C CYS A 60 -5.61 3.25 18.48
N LEU A 61 -6.94 3.36 18.38
CA LEU A 61 -7.67 4.61 18.15
C LEU A 61 -7.15 5.36 16.92
N HIS A 62 -6.73 4.62 15.88
CA HIS A 62 -6.18 5.18 14.65
C HIS A 62 -5.01 6.15 14.90
N ASP A 63 -3.97 5.62 15.53
CA ASP A 63 -2.78 6.34 15.94
C ASP A 63 -3.11 7.50 16.89
N ASN A 64 -3.92 7.21 17.92
CA ASN A 64 -4.42 8.21 18.85
C ASN A 64 -5.05 9.43 18.13
N GLU A 65 -5.91 9.14 17.15
CA GLU A 65 -6.62 10.06 16.25
C GLU A 65 -5.77 10.77 15.19
N ASP A 66 -4.46 10.56 15.11
CA ASP A 66 -3.62 11.22 14.10
C ASP A 66 -3.96 10.76 12.68
N CYS A 67 -4.44 9.53 12.52
CA CYS A 67 -4.90 8.98 11.24
C CYS A 67 -6.39 9.23 10.93
N LYS A 68 -7.09 10.00 11.76
CA LYS A 68 -8.54 10.23 11.58
C LYS A 68 -8.89 10.80 10.21
N ALA A 69 -8.17 11.81 9.74
CA ALA A 69 -8.42 12.43 8.44
C ALA A 69 -8.23 11.44 7.27
N PHE A 70 -7.23 10.56 7.39
CA PHE A 70 -6.99 9.49 6.42
C PHE A 70 -8.16 8.50 6.42
N ASN A 71 -8.58 7.99 7.59
CA ASN A 71 -9.66 7.01 7.70
C ASN A 71 -11.03 7.57 7.29
N ASP A 72 -11.30 8.84 7.58
CA ASP A 72 -12.53 9.52 7.14
C ASP A 72 -12.62 9.59 5.60
N LEU A 73 -11.48 9.75 4.93
CA LEU A 73 -11.40 9.83 3.47
C LEU A 73 -11.40 8.43 2.83
N TYR A 74 -10.68 7.47 3.41
CA TYR A 74 -10.45 6.13 2.88
C TYR A 74 -11.11 5.05 3.73
N ARG A 75 -12.42 5.17 3.93
CA ARG A 75 -13.23 4.27 4.79
C ARG A 75 -13.23 2.79 4.38
N ASN A 76 -12.78 2.49 3.16
CA ASN A 76 -12.70 1.12 2.64
C ASN A 76 -11.26 0.56 2.69
N CYS A 77 -10.29 1.33 3.17
CA CYS A 77 -8.93 0.84 3.37
C CYS A 77 -8.95 -0.23 4.47
N PRO A 78 -8.40 -1.43 4.24
CA PRO A 78 -8.48 -2.56 5.17
C PRO A 78 -7.44 -2.45 6.30
N ASN A 79 -7.45 -1.35 7.07
CA ASN A 79 -6.41 -1.03 8.07
C ASN A 79 -6.08 -2.20 9.02
N GLU A 80 -7.10 -2.95 9.45
CA GLU A 80 -6.95 -4.10 10.34
C GLU A 80 -6.14 -5.25 9.72
N ASP A 81 -6.20 -5.43 8.40
CA ASP A 81 -5.38 -6.41 7.68
C ASP A 81 -3.94 -5.90 7.44
N LEU A 82 -3.68 -4.60 7.65
CA LEU A 82 -2.40 -3.94 7.36
C LEU A 82 -1.46 -3.85 8.56
N VAL A 83 -1.81 -4.41 9.71
CA VAL A 83 -1.03 -4.38 10.97
C VAL A 83 0.44 -4.82 10.81
N GLY A 84 0.74 -5.68 9.82
CA GLY A 84 2.10 -6.12 9.48
C GLY A 84 2.95 -5.16 8.62
N THR A 85 2.40 -4.03 8.19
CA THR A 85 3.08 -3.02 7.34
C THR A 85 3.73 -1.95 8.21
N THR A 86 4.71 -2.33 9.02
CA THR A 86 5.08 -1.55 10.22
C THR A 86 5.91 -0.28 10.00
N ASN A 87 6.01 0.30 8.79
CA ASN A 87 6.83 1.51 8.55
C ASN A 87 6.25 2.45 7.47
N VAL A 88 4.93 2.61 7.39
CA VAL A 88 4.32 3.58 6.47
C VAL A 88 3.87 4.79 7.24
N ARG A 89 4.22 5.99 6.75
CA ARG A 89 3.76 7.23 7.35
C ARG A 89 2.98 8.03 6.31
N LEU A 90 1.67 8.01 6.49
CA LEU A 90 0.71 8.41 5.47
C LEU A 90 0.65 9.93 5.28
N GLY A 91 0.75 10.37 4.04
CA GLY A 91 0.68 11.77 3.62
C GLY A 91 1.96 12.56 3.90
N ASN A 92 3.11 11.90 4.02
CA ASN A 92 4.39 12.54 4.32
C ASN A 92 5.18 12.98 3.05
N GLY A 93 4.70 12.61 1.85
CA GLY A 93 5.31 12.86 0.55
C GLY A 93 6.38 11.85 0.11
N ILE A 94 6.57 10.76 0.84
CA ILE A 94 7.53 9.68 0.59
C ILE A 94 6.73 8.40 0.37
N CYS A 95 6.81 7.83 -0.83
CA CYS A 95 6.23 6.52 -1.05
C CYS A 95 7.12 5.44 -0.40
N GLU A 96 6.56 4.74 0.57
CA GLU A 96 7.13 3.57 1.22
C GLU A 96 6.64 2.26 0.59
N GLY A 97 5.46 2.30 -0.05
CA GLY A 97 4.81 1.19 -0.73
C GLY A 97 4.22 0.13 0.23
N GLY A 98 3.64 -0.91 -0.37
CA GLY A 98 3.13 -2.06 0.38
C GLY A 98 1.62 -1.99 0.57
N GLY A 99 1.14 -2.25 1.79
CA GLY A 99 -0.29 -2.49 2.02
C GLY A 99 -1.19 -1.26 1.88
N TYR A 100 -0.65 -0.07 2.11
CA TYR A 100 -1.36 1.20 1.91
C TYR A 100 -1.24 1.72 0.47
N ASP A 101 -0.40 1.12 -0.37
CA ASP A 101 -0.24 1.47 -1.79
C ASP A 101 -1.28 0.77 -2.67
N ILE A 102 -2.56 0.95 -2.31
CA ILE A 102 -3.72 0.45 -3.06
C ILE A 102 -4.75 1.56 -3.24
N GLU A 103 -5.66 1.40 -4.21
CA GLU A 103 -6.66 2.42 -4.53
C GLU A 103 -7.57 2.74 -3.34
N GLU A 104 -7.97 1.72 -2.59
CA GLU A 104 -8.85 1.83 -1.42
C GLU A 104 -8.23 2.64 -0.28
N CYS A 105 -6.90 2.70 -0.22
CA CYS A 105 -6.10 3.46 0.73
C CYS A 105 -5.49 4.74 0.12
N GLY A 106 -5.90 5.10 -1.10
CA GLY A 106 -5.44 6.32 -1.75
C GLY A 106 -3.97 6.36 -2.11
N TYR A 107 -3.33 5.19 -2.25
CA TYR A 107 -1.91 5.07 -2.56
C TYR A 107 -1.02 5.79 -1.53
N GLU A 108 -1.07 5.31 -0.28
CA GLU A 108 -0.38 5.90 0.88
C GLU A 108 -0.78 7.35 1.11
N PHE A 109 -2.09 7.63 1.07
CA PHE A 109 -2.63 8.98 1.18
C PHE A 109 -2.05 9.97 0.14
N GLY A 110 -1.71 9.46 -1.05
CA GLY A 110 -1.16 10.23 -2.15
C GLY A 110 0.37 10.36 -2.15
N ASP A 111 1.06 9.69 -1.23
CA ASP A 111 2.52 9.63 -1.23
C ASP A 111 3.05 8.80 -2.41
N CYS A 112 2.31 7.74 -2.78
CA CYS A 112 2.54 6.97 -3.98
C CYS A 112 1.65 7.47 -5.13
N GLY A 113 2.21 7.53 -6.34
CA GLY A 113 1.42 7.83 -7.53
C GLY A 113 0.53 6.64 -7.91
N LYS A 114 -0.66 6.90 -8.47
CA LYS A 114 -1.51 5.85 -9.09
C LYS A 114 -0.78 4.97 -10.12
N ALA A 115 0.36 5.46 -10.61
CA ALA A 115 1.26 4.80 -11.54
C ALA A 115 2.59 4.45 -10.87
N GLN A 116 2.58 3.69 -9.76
CA GLN A 116 3.71 2.85 -9.31
C GLN A 116 4.02 1.72 -10.34
N ILE A 117 3.97 2.07 -11.62
CA ILE A 117 4.52 1.33 -12.75
C ILE A 117 5.99 1.74 -12.79
N GLY A 118 6.76 1.10 -11.92
CA GLY A 118 8.18 1.34 -11.68
C GLY A 118 9.02 0.06 -11.65
N GLN A 119 8.51 -1.05 -12.22
CA GLN A 119 9.45 -2.03 -12.73
C GLN A 119 10.09 -1.47 -13.99
N ASP A 120 11.38 -1.16 -13.91
CA ASP A 120 12.21 -1.01 -15.09
C ASP A 120 12.00 -2.25 -15.98
N ILE A 121 11.51 -2.06 -17.20
CA ILE A 121 11.63 -3.09 -18.23
C ILE A 121 13.09 -3.09 -18.68
N LEU A 122 13.93 -3.89 -18.01
CA LEU A 122 15.31 -4.14 -18.45
C LEU A 122 15.30 -4.97 -19.74
N LEU A 123 15.49 -4.31 -20.87
CA LEU A 123 15.69 -4.97 -22.17
C LEU A 123 17.15 -5.45 -22.28
N TYR A 124 17.41 -6.72 -21.99
CA TYR A 124 18.71 -7.34 -22.24
C TYR A 124 18.96 -7.51 -23.75
N GLY A 125 20.09 -7.01 -24.26
CA GLY A 125 20.58 -7.32 -25.61
C GLY A 125 20.47 -6.19 -26.65
N VAL A 126 20.05 -4.98 -26.29
CA VAL A 126 20.10 -3.83 -27.21
C VAL A 126 21.53 -3.28 -27.27
N GLN A 127 22.29 -3.69 -28.28
CA GLN A 127 23.56 -3.07 -28.63
C GLN A 127 23.35 -2.12 -29.81
N SER A 128 23.31 -0.81 -29.54
CA SER A 128 23.41 0.20 -30.60
C SER A 128 24.89 0.46 -30.88
N THR A 129 25.33 0.18 -32.11
CA THR A 129 26.72 0.44 -32.56
C THR A 129 26.85 1.78 -33.29
N SER A 130 25.81 2.61 -33.33
CA SER A 130 25.78 3.87 -34.05
C SER A 130 25.01 4.96 -33.29
N SER A 131 25.18 6.22 -33.71
CA SER A 131 24.45 7.39 -33.18
C SER A 131 22.97 7.43 -33.63
N GLU A 132 22.35 6.26 -33.81
CA GLU A 132 20.97 6.11 -34.26
C GLU A 132 19.98 6.39 -33.12
N ILE A 133 18.95 7.17 -33.41
CA ILE A 133 17.81 7.41 -32.51
C ILE A 133 16.81 6.28 -32.75
N ILE A 134 16.54 5.50 -31.71
CA ILE A 134 15.47 4.51 -31.67
C ILE A 134 14.37 5.10 -30.81
N ASP A 135 13.19 5.31 -31.40
CA ASP A 135 12.02 5.77 -30.66
C ASP A 135 11.22 4.57 -30.18
N PHE A 136 10.80 4.64 -28.92
CA PHE A 136 9.93 3.65 -28.28
C PHE A 136 8.55 4.28 -28.11
N ASN A 137 7.55 3.69 -28.76
CA ASN A 137 6.16 4.04 -28.49
C ASN A 137 5.58 2.98 -27.57
N MET A 138 5.12 3.43 -26.40
CA MET A 138 4.43 2.58 -25.44
C MET A 138 2.97 2.98 -25.38
N LEU A 139 2.08 2.02 -25.64
CA LEU A 139 0.64 2.17 -25.48
C LEU A 139 0.16 1.20 -24.42
N MET A 140 -0.54 1.74 -23.41
CA MET A 140 -1.14 0.96 -22.35
C MET A 140 -2.65 0.89 -22.57
N SER A 141 -3.23 -0.30 -22.41
CA SER A 141 -4.68 -0.46 -22.40
C SER A 141 -5.29 0.33 -21.24
N SER A 142 -6.51 0.85 -21.43
CA SER A 142 -7.20 1.66 -20.42
C SER A 142 -7.51 0.91 -19.12
N ASP A 143 -7.56 -0.43 -19.19
CA ASP A 143 -7.74 -1.32 -18.03
C ASP A 143 -6.40 -1.80 -17.44
N GLY A 144 -5.27 -1.33 -17.97
CA GLY A 144 -3.93 -1.73 -17.54
C GLY A 144 -3.55 -3.18 -17.85
N SER A 145 -4.40 -3.96 -18.51
CA SER A 145 -4.18 -5.40 -18.72
C SER A 145 -3.14 -5.71 -19.79
N THR A 146 -2.89 -4.76 -20.70
CA THR A 146 -2.04 -4.94 -21.87
C THR A 146 -1.12 -3.74 -22.06
N ILE A 147 0.16 -4.01 -22.35
CA ILE A 147 1.14 -3.02 -22.80
C ILE A 147 1.61 -3.44 -24.19
N ILE A 148 1.51 -2.53 -25.15
CA ILE A 148 2.07 -2.69 -26.48
C ILE A 148 3.31 -1.80 -26.55
N VAL A 149 4.44 -2.40 -26.93
CA VAL A 149 5.70 -1.69 -27.16
C VAL A 149 6.03 -1.80 -28.64
N ASP A 150 5.93 -0.69 -29.35
CA ASP A 150 6.32 -0.58 -30.75
C ASP A 150 7.72 0.03 -30.85
N MET A 151 8.58 -0.63 -31.62
CA MET A 151 9.95 -0.18 -31.89
C MET A 151 10.10 0.12 -33.38
N TYR A 152 10.50 1.35 -33.72
CA TYR A 152 10.79 1.71 -35.10
C TYR A 152 12.00 2.65 -35.19
N ARG A 153 12.61 2.63 -36.37
CA ARG A 153 13.83 3.36 -36.70
C ARG A 153 13.45 4.68 -37.38
N THR A 154 13.84 5.82 -36.83
CA THR A 154 13.36 7.13 -37.32
C THR A 154 14.19 7.74 -38.44
N ASP A 155 15.39 7.23 -38.69
CA ASP A 155 16.29 7.67 -39.77
C ASP A 155 15.92 7.09 -41.16
N LYS A 156 14.86 6.28 -41.26
CA LYS A 156 14.36 5.70 -42.53
C LYS A 156 12.98 6.21 -42.97
N PHE A 157 12.46 7.27 -42.36
CA PHE A 157 11.26 7.95 -42.87
C PHE A 157 11.58 8.78 -44.12
N GLY A 158 11.83 8.08 -45.22
CA GLY A 158 11.95 8.63 -46.56
C GLY A 158 11.64 7.53 -47.55
N ASP A 159 10.59 7.76 -48.35
CA ASP A 159 10.31 7.09 -49.62
C ASP A 159 9.41 5.83 -49.61
N TYR A 160 8.19 5.94 -49.06
CA TYR A 160 7.09 5.00 -49.36
C TYR A 160 5.99 5.60 -50.27
N ASP A 161 6.21 6.76 -50.89
CA ASP A 161 5.29 7.37 -51.86
C ASP A 161 5.69 7.14 -53.33
N GLN A 162 6.54 6.15 -53.62
CA GLN A 162 6.83 5.72 -54.99
C GLN A 162 6.18 4.35 -55.25
N VAL A 163 4.89 4.37 -55.58
CA VAL A 163 4.18 3.23 -56.18
C VAL A 163 4.79 2.97 -57.57
N PRO A 164 5.28 1.75 -57.89
CA PRO A 164 5.78 1.46 -59.23
C PRO A 164 4.63 1.19 -60.21
N ASN A 165 4.51 2.10 -61.19
CA ASN A 165 3.83 2.06 -62.51
C ASN A 165 2.32 1.81 -62.58
#